data_AF-A0A7Y5XR75-F1
#
_entry.id   AF-A0A7Y5XR75-F1
#
_cell.length_a   1.000
_cell.length_b   1.000
_cell.length_c   1.000
_cell.angle_alpha   90.00
_cell.angle_beta   90.00
_cell.angle_gamma   90.00
#
_symmetry.space_group_name_H-M   'P 1'
#
loop_
_entity.id
_entity.type
_entity.pdbx_description
1 polymer ?
#
loop_
_entity_poly.entity_id
_entity_poly.type
_entity_poly.pdbx_seq_one_letter_code
_entity_poly.pdbx_strand_id
1 'polypeptide(L)'
;MAPGPTLVATSDHTPRGDQVGRCVFGGRWQQRPPFFFQYCDVPHSPHWHHSRYASRVRDLESSGAPIHLSGRRVPPLRALSIRVAIAVGLVLFIVAIVYADSDGYNDNSDGKVDLLDAAYYAVVTLSTTGYGDIVPVSDTARAVNIFIITPARIMFLIILVGTTLEVLTEQFRTYVRLDRWRRRLKNHVIVCGFGTKGRSAVQALREEGTPAEQIVIVENDPRYAHQAQNAGYTVVEGNATRSSVLRQAQVQHARAVVIATHSDDSAVLTTLTVRQLTPSGVRIIAAAREIENAPLLKQSGAHQVVVSSATAGRLLGLATATPPVVDVIEDLLTPGEGMAIAVRSARREELGKSPRELNEVAVALLRRNHLLQLTEPEAQTLESGDMIIHVRDDRPTIEETALSRPNRRYVTL
;
A
#
# COMPACT_ATOMS: atom_id res chain seq x y z
N MET A 1 34.33 -20.66 63.97
CA MET A 1 33.62 -21.14 62.75
C MET A 1 34.24 -20.46 61.53
N ALA A 2 33.98 -20.96 60.32
CA ALA A 2 34.82 -20.70 59.15
C ALA A 2 34.84 -19.21 58.68
N PRO A 3 35.97 -18.73 58.11
CA PRO A 3 36.14 -17.34 57.68
C PRO A 3 35.71 -17.10 56.22
N GLY A 4 35.78 -15.83 55.78
CA GLY A 4 35.89 -15.46 54.35
C GLY A 4 37.30 -15.73 53.78
N PRO A 5 37.73 -15.08 52.68
CA PRO A 5 37.54 -13.65 52.42
C PRO A 5 37.16 -13.26 50.97
N THR A 6 37.02 -11.96 50.76
CA THR A 6 36.96 -11.24 49.47
C THR A 6 38.28 -11.38 48.67
N LEU A 7 38.20 -11.40 47.34
CA LEU A 7 39.17 -10.71 46.46
C LEU A 7 38.62 -10.50 45.04
N VAL A 8 39.23 -9.59 44.28
CA VAL A 8 38.80 -9.14 42.94
C VAL A 8 39.94 -9.31 41.93
N ALA A 9 39.66 -9.87 40.75
CA ALA A 9 40.50 -9.74 39.56
C ALA A 9 39.69 -10.02 38.27
N THR A 10 40.12 -9.41 37.16
CA THR A 10 39.54 -9.50 35.81
C THR A 10 40.40 -10.33 34.87
N SER A 11 39.81 -11.03 33.90
CA SER A 11 40.31 -11.08 32.50
C SER A 11 39.34 -11.79 31.55
N ASP A 12 39.44 -11.46 30.26
CA ASP A 12 38.76 -12.14 29.15
C ASP A 12 39.32 -13.54 28.87
N HIS A 13 38.49 -14.42 28.29
CA HIS A 13 38.83 -15.11 27.04
C HIS A 13 37.63 -15.80 26.38
N THR A 14 37.27 -15.35 25.18
CA THR A 14 36.60 -16.18 24.14
C THR A 14 37.70 -16.90 23.32
N PRO A 15 37.48 -18.09 22.70
CA PRO A 15 36.57 -18.20 21.54
C PRO A 15 35.85 -19.56 21.27
N ARG A 16 34.82 -19.49 20.41
CA ARG A 16 34.34 -20.44 19.37
C ARG A 16 34.44 -21.97 19.57
N GLY A 17 33.33 -22.67 19.29
CA GLY A 17 33.33 -24.06 18.81
C GLY A 17 31.93 -24.63 18.60
N ASP A 18 31.49 -24.82 17.35
CA ASP A 18 30.25 -25.56 17.02
C ASP A 18 30.41 -27.06 17.30
N GLN A 19 29.36 -27.71 17.81
CA GLN A 19 29.26 -29.17 17.79
C GLN A 19 27.85 -29.66 17.43
N VAL A 20 27.80 -30.58 16.46
CA VAL A 20 26.60 -31.33 16.07
C VAL A 20 26.60 -32.67 16.81
N GLY A 21 25.66 -32.84 17.74
CA GLY A 21 25.51 -34.09 18.50
C GLY A 21 24.65 -35.13 17.76
N ARG A 22 25.19 -36.34 17.53
CA ARG A 22 24.40 -37.56 17.29
C ARG A 22 24.48 -38.46 18.51
N CYS A 23 23.34 -38.96 18.98
CA CYS A 23 23.31 -39.97 20.04
C CYS A 23 23.48 -41.39 19.47
N VAL A 24 24.10 -42.26 20.27
CA VAL A 24 24.24 -43.71 20.02
C VAL A 24 23.69 -44.44 21.25
N PHE A 25 22.98 -45.54 21.04
CA PHE A 25 22.67 -46.51 22.09
C PHE A 25 22.71 -47.93 21.51
N GLY A 26 23.03 -48.92 22.34
CA GLY A 26 23.15 -50.33 21.95
C GLY A 26 22.76 -51.29 23.08
N GLY A 27 22.51 -52.54 22.72
CA GLY A 27 22.00 -53.61 23.59
C GLY A 27 21.20 -54.61 22.74
N ARG A 28 21.21 -55.92 23.05
CA ARG A 28 20.65 -56.98 22.18
C ARG A 28 20.23 -58.24 22.97
N TRP A 29 19.39 -59.08 22.33
CA TRP A 29 18.96 -60.45 22.69
C TRP A 29 17.80 -60.51 23.73
N GLN A 30 16.80 -61.41 23.75
CA GLN A 30 16.36 -62.59 22.93
C GLN A 30 14.91 -63.00 23.36
N GLN A 31 14.06 -63.86 22.73
CA GLN A 31 13.96 -64.59 21.43
C GLN A 31 12.49 -65.12 21.23
N ARG A 32 12.06 -65.44 19.99
CA ARG A 32 10.89 -66.31 19.59
C ARG A 32 9.44 -65.71 19.70
N PRO A 33 8.38 -66.32 19.10
CA PRO A 33 8.20 -66.40 17.64
C PRO A 33 6.75 -65.97 17.21
N PRO A 34 6.06 -66.49 16.15
CA PRO A 34 5.35 -65.63 15.18
C PRO A 34 3.83 -65.46 15.40
N PHE A 35 3.25 -64.53 14.62
CA PHE A 35 1.81 -64.27 14.47
C PHE A 35 1.02 -63.89 15.73
N PHE A 36 1.00 -62.59 16.04
CA PHE A 36 -0.23 -61.94 16.52
C PHE A 36 -0.32 -60.51 15.99
N PHE A 37 -1.53 -60.06 15.63
CA PHE A 37 -1.78 -58.74 15.04
C PHE A 37 -2.37 -57.83 16.13
N GLN A 38 -1.51 -57.09 16.84
CA GLN A 38 -1.94 -56.26 17.98
C GLN A 38 -1.30 -54.86 17.91
N TYR A 39 -2.15 -53.85 18.04
CA TYR A 39 -1.89 -52.41 18.12
C TYR A 39 -0.46 -51.99 18.55
N CYS A 40 0.19 -51.21 17.69
CA CYS A 40 1.15 -50.20 18.14
C CYS A 40 0.39 -48.89 18.39
N ASP A 41 0.52 -48.32 19.59
CA ASP A 41 0.03 -46.96 19.86
C ASP A 41 0.76 -45.94 18.98
N VAL A 42 0.00 -45.21 18.16
CA VAL A 42 0.51 -44.10 17.35
C VAL A 42 0.35 -42.81 18.16
N PRO A 43 1.44 -42.07 18.48
CA PRO A 43 1.33 -40.81 19.21
C PRO A 43 0.59 -39.73 18.37
N HIS A 44 -0.70 -39.53 18.66
CA HIS A 44 -1.53 -38.53 17.98
C HIS A 44 -0.94 -37.11 18.14
N SER A 45 -0.45 -36.54 17.03
CA SER A 45 -0.02 -35.12 16.99
C SER A 45 -0.21 -34.46 15.60
N PRO A 46 -1.45 -34.37 15.07
CA PRO A 46 -1.75 -33.76 13.77
C PRO A 46 -1.71 -32.21 13.82
N HIS A 47 -0.58 -31.63 14.21
CA HIS A 47 -0.48 -30.19 14.57
C HIS A 47 0.62 -29.39 13.83
N TRP A 48 1.19 -29.93 12.75
CA TRP A 48 2.40 -29.37 12.14
C TRP A 48 2.27 -28.45 10.90
N HIS A 49 1.05 -28.23 10.36
CA HIS A 49 0.87 -27.33 9.20
C HIS A 49 -0.06 -26.11 9.37
N HIS A 50 -1.08 -26.15 10.25
CA HIS A 50 -1.98 -24.99 10.42
C HIS A 50 -1.39 -23.83 11.26
N SER A 51 -0.45 -24.12 12.16
CA SER A 51 0.10 -23.16 13.13
C SER A 51 0.62 -21.86 12.49
N ARG A 52 1.49 -21.97 11.47
CA ARG A 52 2.14 -20.80 10.82
C ARG A 52 1.21 -19.87 10.04
N TYR A 53 -0.01 -20.31 9.75
CA TYR A 53 -1.05 -19.45 9.13
C TYR A 53 -1.91 -18.79 10.21
N ALA A 54 -2.37 -19.56 11.21
CA ALA A 54 -3.22 -19.08 12.29
C ALA A 54 -2.49 -18.15 13.30
N SER A 55 -1.15 -18.21 13.39
CA SER A 55 -0.36 -17.19 14.09
C SER A 55 -0.25 -15.92 13.25
N ARG A 56 0.17 -16.03 11.99
CA ARG A 56 0.37 -14.91 11.06
C ARG A 56 -0.89 -14.07 10.83
N VAL A 57 -2.08 -14.65 10.96
CA VAL A 57 -3.35 -13.89 10.94
C VAL A 57 -3.55 -13.11 12.25
N ARG A 58 -3.34 -13.73 13.42
CA ARG A 58 -3.40 -13.05 14.73
C ARG A 58 -2.35 -11.95 14.91
N ASP A 59 -1.16 -12.12 14.33
CA ASP A 59 -0.10 -11.10 14.30
C ASP A 59 -0.50 -9.87 13.44
N LEU A 60 -1.47 -10.01 12.54
CA LEU A 60 -2.01 -8.89 11.74
C LEU A 60 -3.18 -8.20 12.47
N GLU A 61 -4.05 -8.96 13.12
CA GLU A 61 -5.20 -8.41 13.88
C GLU A 61 -4.75 -7.68 15.16
N SER A 62 -3.75 -8.20 15.87
CA SER A 62 -3.29 -7.66 17.17
C SER A 62 -2.40 -6.40 17.09
N SER A 63 -2.13 -5.87 15.89
CA SER A 63 -1.21 -4.73 15.70
C SER A 63 -1.44 -3.92 14.40
N GLY A 64 -2.59 -4.10 13.73
CA GLY A 64 -2.84 -3.54 12.40
C GLY A 64 -3.25 -2.06 12.39
N ALA A 65 -2.35 -1.18 11.94
CA ALA A 65 -2.76 0.11 11.38
C ALA A 65 -3.57 -0.14 10.09
N PRO A 66 -4.76 0.47 9.90
CA PRO A 66 -5.50 0.33 8.65
C PRO A 66 -4.64 0.68 7.44
N ILE A 67 -4.62 -0.21 6.43
CA ILE A 67 -3.90 0.04 5.17
C ILE A 67 -4.92 0.31 4.07
N HIS A 68 -4.78 1.48 3.46
CA HIS A 68 -5.66 2.02 2.45
C HIS A 68 -4.90 2.11 1.13
N LEU A 69 -5.02 1.04 0.33
CA LEU A 69 -4.41 0.96 -0.99
C LEU A 69 -5.05 1.96 -1.96
N SER A 70 -4.22 2.57 -2.80
CA SER A 70 -4.65 3.43 -3.91
C SER A 70 -5.48 2.66 -4.94
N GLY A 71 -6.75 3.01 -5.10
CA GLY A 71 -7.62 2.43 -6.14
C GLY A 71 -9.08 2.87 -6.04
N ARG A 72 -9.74 3.06 -7.19
CA ARG A 72 -11.18 3.37 -7.25
C ARG A 72 -12.00 2.21 -6.63
N ARG A 73 -12.67 2.48 -5.49
CA ARG A 73 -13.72 1.61 -4.98
C ARG A 73 -14.91 1.68 -5.95
N VAL A 74 -15.23 0.58 -6.63
CA VAL A 74 -16.53 0.45 -7.32
C VAL A 74 -17.59 0.31 -6.22
N PRO A 75 -18.67 1.11 -6.21
CA PRO A 75 -19.65 1.09 -5.12
C PRO A 75 -20.40 -0.27 -5.10
N PRO A 76 -20.35 -1.05 -4.01
CA PRO A 76 -20.90 -2.40 -3.96
C PRO A 76 -22.42 -2.43 -4.19
N LEU A 77 -23.11 -1.36 -3.77
CA LEU A 77 -24.55 -1.16 -3.98
C LEU A 77 -24.97 -1.26 -5.46
N ARG A 78 -24.13 -0.86 -6.42
CA ARG A 78 -24.47 -0.96 -7.86
C ARG A 78 -24.32 -2.39 -8.39
N ALA A 79 -23.39 -3.17 -7.87
CA ALA A 79 -23.27 -4.59 -8.21
C ALA A 79 -24.43 -5.40 -7.59
N LEU A 80 -24.83 -5.06 -6.37
CA LEU A 80 -25.98 -5.66 -5.68
C LEU A 80 -27.31 -5.36 -6.39
N SER A 81 -27.59 -4.09 -6.71
CA SER A 81 -28.87 -3.71 -7.33
C SER A 81 -29.06 -4.31 -8.73
N ILE A 82 -28.01 -4.41 -9.54
CA ILE A 82 -28.06 -5.09 -10.85
C ILE A 82 -28.42 -6.58 -10.67
N ARG A 83 -27.88 -7.26 -9.66
CA ARG A 83 -28.18 -8.68 -9.40
C ARG A 83 -29.58 -8.91 -8.87
N VAL A 84 -30.06 -8.05 -7.97
CA VAL A 84 -31.45 -8.07 -7.50
C VAL A 84 -32.42 -7.86 -8.67
N ALA A 85 -32.12 -6.91 -9.57
CA ALA A 85 -32.92 -6.70 -10.77
C ALA A 85 -32.95 -7.92 -11.71
N ILE A 86 -31.82 -8.61 -11.91
CA ILE A 86 -31.76 -9.86 -12.69
C ILE A 86 -32.55 -10.99 -12.01
N ALA A 87 -32.43 -11.15 -10.69
CA ALA A 87 -33.16 -12.19 -9.94
C ALA A 87 -34.68 -11.95 -9.96
N VAL A 88 -35.13 -10.70 -9.74
CA VAL A 88 -36.55 -10.32 -9.84
C VAL A 88 -37.06 -10.47 -11.28
N GLY A 89 -36.27 -10.05 -12.27
CA GLY A 89 -36.60 -10.23 -13.69
C GLY A 89 -36.76 -11.70 -14.09
N LEU A 90 -35.93 -12.59 -13.52
CA LEU A 90 -36.04 -14.03 -13.73
C LEU A 90 -37.30 -14.62 -13.09
N VAL A 91 -37.65 -14.21 -11.86
CA VAL A 91 -38.91 -14.63 -11.22
C VAL A 91 -40.08 -14.19 -12.09
N LEU A 92 -40.17 -12.90 -12.45
CA LEU A 92 -41.24 -12.35 -13.31
C LEU A 92 -41.34 -13.03 -14.68
N PHE A 93 -40.21 -13.42 -15.27
CA PHE A 93 -40.17 -14.19 -16.52
C PHE A 93 -40.80 -15.59 -16.36
N ILE A 94 -40.55 -16.27 -15.24
CA ILE A 94 -41.21 -17.57 -14.96
C ILE A 94 -42.69 -17.37 -14.61
N VAL A 95 -43.08 -16.32 -13.87
CA VAL A 95 -44.51 -15.99 -13.65
C VAL A 95 -45.24 -15.82 -14.98
N ALA A 96 -44.66 -15.05 -15.91
CA ALA A 96 -45.26 -14.80 -17.22
C ALA A 96 -45.41 -16.08 -18.07
N ILE A 97 -44.47 -17.03 -17.97
CA ILE A 97 -44.56 -18.32 -18.66
C ILE A 97 -45.63 -19.22 -18.03
N VAL A 98 -45.63 -19.37 -16.70
CA VAL A 98 -46.57 -20.25 -15.99
C VAL A 98 -48.01 -19.72 -16.09
N TYR A 99 -48.21 -18.40 -16.06
CA TYR A 99 -49.51 -17.78 -16.28
C TYR A 99 -50.01 -17.87 -17.73
N ALA A 100 -49.10 -17.98 -18.71
CA ALA A 100 -49.45 -18.15 -20.13
C ALA A 100 -49.73 -19.60 -20.54
N ASP A 101 -49.26 -20.58 -19.77
CA ASP A 101 -49.49 -22.03 -19.92
C ASP A 101 -50.33 -22.57 -18.75
N SER A 102 -51.15 -21.71 -18.11
CA SER A 102 -51.84 -22.01 -16.83
C SER A 102 -52.78 -23.21 -16.90
N ASP A 103 -53.47 -23.40 -18.03
CA ASP A 103 -54.28 -24.60 -18.33
C ASP A 103 -53.47 -25.92 -18.33
N GLY A 104 -52.13 -25.83 -18.40
CA GLY A 104 -51.20 -26.95 -18.27
C GLY A 104 -50.82 -27.33 -16.84
N TYR A 105 -51.23 -26.53 -15.86
CA TYR A 105 -50.98 -26.73 -14.43
C TYR A 105 -52.29 -26.96 -13.66
N ASN A 106 -52.19 -27.58 -12.50
CA ASN A 106 -53.31 -27.80 -11.60
C ASN A 106 -52.87 -27.51 -10.17
N ASP A 107 -53.51 -26.55 -9.49
CA ASP A 107 -53.48 -26.46 -8.03
C ASP A 107 -54.36 -27.54 -7.40
N ASN A 108 -53.86 -28.17 -6.34
CA ASN A 108 -54.59 -29.14 -5.56
C ASN A 108 -55.64 -28.52 -4.60
N SER A 109 -55.74 -27.19 -4.48
CA SER A 109 -56.78 -26.55 -3.66
C SER A 109 -58.09 -26.28 -4.41
N ASP A 110 -58.07 -25.74 -5.63
CA ASP A 110 -59.27 -25.42 -6.42
C ASP A 110 -59.30 -25.94 -7.87
N GLY A 111 -58.19 -26.51 -8.36
CA GLY A 111 -58.05 -27.06 -9.70
C GLY A 111 -57.65 -26.07 -10.79
N LYS A 112 -57.23 -24.84 -10.46
CA LYS A 112 -56.78 -23.81 -11.41
C LYS A 112 -55.44 -23.19 -10.99
N VAL A 113 -54.95 -22.22 -11.77
CA VAL A 113 -53.77 -21.41 -11.45
C VAL A 113 -54.03 -19.98 -11.93
N ASP A 114 -54.15 -19.04 -11.00
CA ASP A 114 -54.25 -17.61 -11.29
C ASP A 114 -52.86 -16.92 -11.36
N LEU A 115 -52.83 -15.59 -11.41
CA LEU A 115 -51.57 -14.83 -11.50
C LEU A 115 -50.75 -14.85 -10.19
N LEU A 116 -51.42 -14.89 -9.03
CA LEU A 116 -50.80 -15.04 -7.72
C LEU A 116 -50.28 -16.47 -7.53
N ASP A 117 -51.02 -17.47 -7.97
CA ASP A 117 -50.62 -18.88 -7.95
C ASP A 117 -49.40 -19.14 -8.84
N ALA A 118 -49.40 -18.59 -10.07
CA ALA A 118 -48.25 -18.63 -10.96
C ALA A 118 -47.02 -17.93 -10.35
N ALA A 119 -47.22 -16.84 -9.60
CA ALA A 119 -46.14 -16.13 -8.90
C ALA A 119 -45.60 -16.93 -7.70
N TYR A 120 -46.49 -17.53 -6.91
CA TYR A 120 -46.17 -18.41 -5.79
C TYR A 120 -45.38 -19.64 -6.28
N TYR A 121 -45.89 -20.35 -7.28
CA TYR A 121 -45.23 -21.50 -7.91
C TYR A 121 -43.84 -21.14 -8.46
N ALA A 122 -43.70 -20.00 -9.14
CA ALA A 122 -42.42 -19.53 -9.65
C ALA A 122 -41.40 -19.30 -8.52
N VAL A 123 -41.80 -18.64 -7.42
CA VAL A 123 -40.94 -18.41 -6.26
C VAL A 123 -40.56 -19.73 -5.57
N VAL A 124 -41.54 -20.61 -5.28
CA VAL A 124 -41.36 -21.91 -4.60
C VAL A 124 -40.49 -22.89 -5.41
N THR A 125 -40.57 -22.82 -6.75
CA THR A 125 -39.79 -23.69 -7.64
C THR A 125 -38.37 -23.16 -7.84
N LEU A 126 -38.18 -21.84 -8.00
CA LEU A 126 -36.87 -21.21 -8.11
C LEU A 126 -36.09 -21.23 -6.78
N SER A 127 -36.76 -21.06 -5.64
CA SER A 127 -36.18 -21.22 -4.29
C SER A 127 -35.74 -22.65 -3.99
N THR A 128 -36.14 -23.61 -4.83
CA THR A 128 -35.95 -25.06 -4.69
C THR A 128 -36.73 -25.72 -3.56
N THR A 129 -37.70 -25.01 -2.98
CA THR A 129 -38.57 -25.49 -1.90
C THR A 129 -39.55 -26.55 -2.41
N GLY A 130 -40.22 -26.29 -3.54
CA GLY A 130 -41.01 -27.28 -4.29
C GLY A 130 -42.07 -28.03 -3.47
N TYR A 131 -43.04 -27.32 -2.87
CA TYR A 131 -44.06 -27.93 -2.00
C TYR A 131 -44.92 -29.01 -2.70
N GLY A 132 -45.15 -28.91 -4.01
CA GLY A 132 -45.89 -29.91 -4.79
C GLY A 132 -47.41 -29.80 -4.70
N ASP A 133 -47.89 -28.64 -4.24
CA ASP A 133 -49.27 -28.17 -4.22
C ASP A 133 -49.77 -27.84 -5.64
N ILE A 134 -49.00 -27.03 -6.38
CA ILE A 134 -49.23 -26.74 -7.82
C ILE A 134 -48.29 -27.60 -8.67
N VAL A 135 -48.84 -28.34 -9.64
CA VAL A 135 -48.07 -29.28 -10.47
C VAL A 135 -48.38 -29.19 -11.96
N PRO A 136 -47.39 -29.39 -12.86
CA PRO A 136 -47.59 -29.44 -14.31
C PRO A 136 -48.24 -30.78 -14.71
N VAL A 137 -49.50 -30.72 -15.13
CA VAL A 137 -50.29 -31.89 -15.55
C VAL A 137 -50.15 -32.18 -17.05
N SER A 138 -49.98 -31.15 -17.88
CA SER A 138 -49.77 -31.31 -19.32
C SER A 138 -48.31 -31.65 -19.67
N ASP A 139 -48.12 -32.32 -20.81
CA ASP A 139 -46.77 -32.61 -21.30
C ASP A 139 -46.04 -31.36 -21.82
N THR A 140 -46.77 -30.29 -22.18
CA THR A 140 -46.19 -28.97 -22.48
C THR A 140 -45.59 -28.32 -21.23
N ALA A 141 -46.36 -28.23 -20.14
CA ALA A 141 -45.94 -27.66 -18.87
C ALA A 141 -44.75 -28.44 -18.26
N ARG A 142 -44.71 -29.76 -18.46
CA ARG A 142 -43.59 -30.63 -18.09
C ARG A 142 -42.34 -30.35 -18.93
N ALA A 143 -42.47 -30.21 -20.25
CA ALA A 143 -41.35 -29.86 -21.12
C ALA A 143 -40.79 -28.46 -20.79
N VAL A 144 -41.66 -27.48 -20.55
CA VAL A 144 -41.29 -26.13 -20.08
C VAL A 144 -40.54 -26.20 -18.73
N ASN A 145 -41.00 -27.05 -17.81
CA ASN A 145 -40.31 -27.28 -16.53
C ASN A 145 -38.88 -27.81 -16.70
N ILE A 146 -38.69 -28.79 -17.60
CA ILE A 146 -37.40 -29.43 -17.86
C ILE A 146 -36.45 -28.48 -18.59
N PHE A 147 -36.90 -27.80 -19.66
CA PHE A 147 -36.03 -27.04 -20.55
C PHE A 147 -35.89 -25.56 -20.22
N ILE A 148 -36.81 -24.96 -19.45
CA ILE A 148 -36.77 -23.53 -19.10
C ILE A 148 -36.66 -23.32 -17.59
N ILE A 149 -37.60 -23.87 -16.80
CA ILE A 149 -37.65 -23.60 -15.36
C ILE A 149 -36.45 -24.23 -14.63
N THR A 150 -35.99 -25.43 -15.05
CA THR A 150 -34.83 -26.08 -14.42
C THR A 150 -33.51 -25.33 -14.66
N PRO A 151 -33.15 -24.89 -15.89
CA PRO A 151 -32.03 -23.96 -16.09
C PRO A 151 -32.19 -22.62 -15.37
N ALA A 152 -33.40 -22.05 -15.33
CA ALA A 152 -33.68 -20.82 -14.58
C ALA A 152 -33.43 -20.99 -13.08
N ARG A 153 -33.89 -22.10 -12.49
CA ARG A 153 -33.65 -22.50 -11.09
C ARG A 153 -32.16 -22.62 -10.76
N ILE A 154 -31.37 -23.22 -11.66
CA ILE A 154 -29.90 -23.30 -11.51
C ILE A 154 -29.28 -21.89 -11.54
N MET A 155 -29.69 -21.04 -12.49
CA MET A 155 -29.20 -19.65 -12.58
C MET A 155 -29.61 -18.81 -11.36
N PHE A 156 -30.83 -18.96 -10.85
CA PHE A 156 -31.32 -18.31 -9.64
C PHE A 156 -30.47 -18.68 -8.42
N LEU A 157 -30.21 -19.98 -8.21
CA LEU A 157 -29.32 -20.45 -7.16
C LEU A 157 -27.89 -19.91 -7.31
N ILE A 158 -27.34 -19.88 -8.53
CA ILE A 158 -26.00 -19.33 -8.79
C ILE A 158 -25.94 -17.83 -8.45
N ILE A 159 -26.99 -17.06 -8.76
CA ILE A 159 -27.07 -15.65 -8.38
C ILE A 159 -27.17 -15.51 -6.86
N LEU A 160 -28.09 -16.25 -6.21
CA LEU A 160 -28.38 -16.15 -4.78
C LEU A 160 -27.20 -16.60 -3.91
N VAL A 161 -26.69 -17.82 -4.12
CA VAL A 161 -25.51 -18.36 -3.43
C VAL A 161 -24.24 -17.62 -3.84
N GLY A 162 -24.18 -17.10 -5.08
CA GLY A 162 -23.11 -16.21 -5.53
C GLY A 162 -23.04 -14.90 -4.72
N THR A 163 -24.16 -14.39 -4.18
CA THR A 163 -24.12 -13.20 -3.33
C THR A 163 -23.38 -13.45 -2.01
N THR A 164 -23.62 -14.58 -1.34
CA THR A 164 -22.99 -14.89 -0.05
C THR A 164 -21.49 -15.16 -0.24
N LEU A 165 -21.11 -15.91 -1.27
CA LEU A 165 -19.71 -16.12 -1.65
C LEU A 165 -18.97 -14.83 -2.05
N GLU A 166 -19.61 -13.91 -2.79
CA GLU A 166 -18.96 -12.64 -3.13
C GLU A 166 -18.79 -11.71 -1.91
N VAL A 167 -19.80 -11.60 -1.04
CA VAL A 167 -19.71 -10.79 0.19
C VAL A 167 -18.66 -11.36 1.15
N LEU A 168 -18.63 -12.68 1.35
CA LEU A 168 -17.59 -13.36 2.13
C LEU A 168 -16.19 -13.21 1.52
N THR A 169 -16.08 -13.09 0.19
CA THR A 169 -14.78 -12.93 -0.49
C THR A 169 -14.34 -11.48 -0.71
N GLU A 170 -15.07 -10.44 -0.27
CA GLU A 170 -14.51 -9.07 -0.26
C GLU A 170 -13.28 -8.96 0.66
N GLN A 171 -13.33 -9.62 1.83
CA GLN A 171 -12.19 -9.72 2.74
C GLN A 171 -11.02 -10.48 2.09
N PHE A 172 -11.29 -11.62 1.45
CA PHE A 172 -10.27 -12.42 0.75
C PHE A 172 -9.65 -11.67 -0.44
N ARG A 173 -10.46 -10.99 -1.26
CA ARG A 173 -10.01 -10.12 -2.35
C ARG A 173 -9.13 -8.98 -1.83
N THR A 174 -9.45 -8.42 -0.67
CA THR A 174 -8.65 -7.37 -0.02
C THR A 174 -7.33 -7.90 0.50
N TYR A 175 -7.32 -9.05 1.20
CA TYR A 175 -6.12 -9.74 1.65
C TYR A 175 -5.17 -10.07 0.48
N VAL A 176 -5.69 -10.65 -0.60
CA VAL A 176 -4.92 -11.02 -1.80
C VAL A 176 -4.46 -9.78 -2.61
N ARG A 177 -5.11 -8.61 -2.48
CA ARG A 177 -4.56 -7.34 -2.98
C ARG A 177 -3.40 -6.86 -2.11
N LEU A 178 -3.57 -6.87 -0.78
CA LEU A 178 -2.58 -6.35 0.17
C LEU A 178 -1.29 -7.18 0.18
N ASP A 179 -1.37 -8.51 0.15
CA ASP A 179 -0.20 -9.39 0.05
C ASP A 179 0.55 -9.19 -1.28
N ARG A 180 -0.15 -9.08 -2.41
CA ARG A 180 0.47 -8.77 -3.71
C ARG A 180 1.11 -7.38 -3.74
N TRP A 181 0.50 -6.38 -3.10
CA TRP A 181 1.10 -5.05 -2.95
C TRP A 181 2.38 -5.12 -2.11
N ARG A 182 2.34 -5.70 -0.90
CA ARG A 182 3.52 -5.84 -0.02
C ARG A 182 4.69 -6.56 -0.70
N ARG A 183 4.44 -7.58 -1.53
CA ARG A 183 5.49 -8.32 -2.28
C ARG A 183 6.10 -7.54 -3.45
N ARG A 184 5.35 -6.62 -4.05
CA ARG A 184 5.77 -5.81 -5.22
C ARG A 184 6.39 -4.47 -4.83
N LEU A 185 5.93 -3.88 -3.73
CA LEU A 185 6.37 -2.59 -3.23
C LEU A 185 7.84 -2.66 -2.77
N LYS A 186 8.73 -2.05 -3.57
CA LYS A 186 10.16 -1.90 -3.35
C LYS A 186 10.61 -0.61 -4.02
N ASN A 187 11.72 -0.02 -3.55
CA ASN A 187 12.25 1.23 -4.10
C ASN A 187 11.20 2.38 -4.03
N HIS A 188 10.31 2.34 -3.03
CA HIS A 188 9.28 3.35 -2.78
C HIS A 188 9.78 4.43 -1.82
N VAL A 189 9.08 5.57 -1.76
CA VAL A 189 9.31 6.60 -0.75
C VAL A 189 8.21 6.52 0.31
N ILE A 190 8.58 6.58 1.58
CA ILE A 190 7.63 6.69 2.69
C ILE A 190 7.62 8.14 3.17
N VAL A 191 6.43 8.72 3.38
CA VAL A 191 6.27 10.04 3.97
C VAL A 191 5.48 9.92 5.27
N CYS A 192 6.15 10.19 6.40
CA CYS A 192 5.57 10.14 7.73
C CYS A 192 4.98 11.52 8.09
N GLY A 193 3.66 11.62 8.06
CA GLY A 193 2.87 12.85 8.21
C GLY A 193 2.40 13.41 6.87
N PHE A 194 1.11 13.76 6.79
CA PHE A 194 0.42 14.38 5.64
C PHE A 194 -0.22 15.73 6.02
N GLY A 195 0.31 16.38 7.06
CA GLY A 195 0.15 17.81 7.30
C GLY A 195 0.88 18.67 6.24
N THR A 196 0.96 19.98 6.44
CA THR A 196 1.52 20.94 5.45
C THR A 196 2.88 20.50 4.88
N LYS A 197 3.87 20.22 5.75
CA LYS A 197 5.22 19.76 5.35
C LYS A 197 5.17 18.48 4.50
N GLY A 198 4.29 17.55 4.86
CA GLY A 198 4.13 16.27 4.18
C GLY A 198 3.48 16.39 2.80
N ARG A 199 2.46 17.24 2.66
CA ARG A 199 1.79 17.48 1.37
C ARG A 199 2.71 18.13 0.35
N SER A 200 3.45 19.17 0.74
CA SER A 200 4.45 19.80 -0.15
C SER A 200 5.55 18.83 -0.55
N ALA A 201 6.06 18.00 0.37
CA ALA A 201 7.06 16.98 0.04
C ALA A 201 6.51 15.90 -0.92
N VAL A 202 5.25 15.48 -0.75
CA VAL A 202 4.58 14.53 -1.67
C VAL A 202 4.34 15.15 -3.04
N GLN A 203 3.99 16.44 -3.09
CA GLN A 203 3.80 17.18 -4.34
C GLN A 203 5.12 17.26 -5.13
N ALA A 204 6.20 17.76 -4.51
CA ALA A 204 7.52 17.82 -5.15
C ALA A 204 7.99 16.44 -5.65
N LEU A 205 7.81 15.37 -4.86
CA LEU A 205 8.12 14.01 -5.28
C LEU A 205 7.33 13.55 -6.53
N ARG A 206 6.08 14.01 -6.70
CA ARG A 206 5.24 13.70 -7.86
C ARG A 206 5.68 14.46 -9.11
N GLU A 207 6.14 15.70 -8.95
CA GLU A 207 6.63 16.57 -10.03
C GLU A 207 8.05 16.14 -10.48
N GLU A 208 8.91 15.72 -9.55
CA GLU A 208 10.14 14.94 -9.81
C GLU A 208 9.89 13.57 -10.48
N GLY A 209 8.64 13.22 -10.78
CA GLY A 209 8.26 12.03 -11.54
C GLY A 209 8.08 10.76 -10.72
N THR A 210 8.14 10.78 -9.39
CA THR A 210 7.86 9.58 -8.57
C THR A 210 6.39 9.16 -8.75
N PRO A 211 6.07 7.92 -9.17
CA PRO A 211 4.69 7.48 -9.30
C PRO A 211 3.96 7.49 -7.95
N ALA A 212 2.67 7.86 -7.92
CA ALA A 212 1.88 7.89 -6.68
C ALA A 212 1.79 6.51 -6.00
N GLU A 213 1.83 5.42 -6.77
CA GLU A 213 1.91 4.03 -6.30
C GLU A 213 3.26 3.66 -5.63
N GLN A 214 4.31 4.46 -5.85
CA GLN A 214 5.60 4.38 -5.16
C GLN A 214 5.70 5.37 -3.97
N ILE A 215 4.60 6.06 -3.60
CA ILE A 215 4.54 6.94 -2.43
C ILE A 215 3.60 6.31 -1.40
N VAL A 216 4.12 6.05 -0.20
CA VAL A 216 3.36 5.50 0.92
C VAL A 216 3.31 6.50 2.06
N ILE A 217 2.10 6.92 2.42
CA ILE A 217 1.85 7.87 3.50
C ILE A 217 1.66 7.11 4.81
N VAL A 218 2.34 7.53 5.87
CA VAL A 218 2.10 7.07 7.25
C VAL A 218 1.54 8.25 8.04
N GLU A 219 0.29 8.20 8.46
CA GLU A 219 -0.40 9.31 9.12
C GLU A 219 -1.27 8.79 10.28
N ASN A 220 -1.34 9.54 11.38
CA ASN A 220 -2.04 9.19 12.60
C ASN A 220 -3.37 9.93 12.79
N ASP A 221 -3.56 11.10 12.15
CA ASP A 221 -4.86 11.79 12.12
C ASP A 221 -5.72 11.26 10.95
N PRO A 222 -6.87 10.61 11.23
CA PRO A 222 -7.73 10.05 10.18
C PRO A 222 -8.19 11.08 9.14
N ARG A 223 -8.23 12.37 9.48
CA ARG A 223 -8.62 13.45 8.55
C ARG A 223 -7.56 13.65 7.46
N TYR A 224 -6.28 13.66 7.84
CA TYR A 224 -5.18 13.77 6.88
C TYR A 224 -4.95 12.45 6.13
N ALA A 225 -5.17 11.30 6.78
CA ALA A 225 -5.16 10.01 6.12
C ALA A 225 -6.24 9.88 5.02
N HIS A 226 -7.47 10.30 5.30
CA HIS A 226 -8.56 10.31 4.31
C HIS A 226 -8.30 11.32 3.19
N GLN A 227 -7.65 12.47 3.47
CA GLN A 227 -7.19 13.39 2.42
C GLN A 227 -6.13 12.74 1.51
N ALA A 228 -5.16 12.01 2.07
CA ALA A 228 -4.17 11.28 1.29
C ALA A 228 -4.79 10.16 0.44
N GLN A 229 -5.77 9.42 0.98
CA GLN A 229 -6.54 8.41 0.23
C GLN A 229 -7.33 9.05 -0.94
N ASN A 230 -7.98 10.19 -0.71
CA ASN A 230 -8.71 10.93 -1.75
C ASN A 230 -7.78 11.48 -2.84
N ALA A 231 -6.56 11.89 -2.48
CA ALA A 231 -5.52 12.28 -3.43
C ALA A 231 -4.86 11.10 -4.18
N GLY A 232 -5.29 9.86 -3.90
CA GLY A 232 -4.89 8.66 -4.64
C GLY A 232 -3.63 7.96 -4.13
N TYR A 233 -3.09 8.35 -2.96
CA TYR A 233 -1.93 7.69 -2.36
C TYR A 233 -2.29 6.40 -1.64
N THR A 234 -1.31 5.53 -1.41
CA THR A 234 -1.47 4.43 -0.45
C THR A 234 -1.13 4.92 0.96
N VAL A 235 -2.03 4.68 1.92
CA VAL A 235 -1.94 5.19 3.29
C VAL A 235 -1.87 4.05 4.30
N VAL A 236 -1.09 4.24 5.37
CA VAL A 236 -1.01 3.37 6.55
C VAL A 236 -1.37 4.23 7.76
N GLU A 237 -2.51 3.95 8.38
CA GLU A 237 -3.09 4.79 9.44
C GLU A 237 -2.54 4.45 10.84
N GLY A 238 -1.50 5.17 11.28
CA GLY A 238 -0.96 5.03 12.63
C GLY A 238 0.27 5.90 12.90
N ASN A 239 0.68 5.94 14.16
CA ASN A 239 1.84 6.72 14.59
C ASN A 239 3.15 6.13 14.06
N ALA A 240 3.91 6.93 13.29
CA ALA A 240 5.20 6.56 12.72
C ALA A 240 6.30 6.25 13.75
N THR A 241 6.15 6.63 15.02
CA THR A 241 7.06 6.21 16.11
C THR A 241 6.91 4.72 16.45
N ARG A 242 5.84 4.04 15.99
CA ARG A 242 5.62 2.61 16.24
C ARG A 242 6.29 1.77 15.14
N SER A 243 7.21 0.91 15.56
CA SER A 243 7.96 0.03 14.66
C SER A 243 7.06 -0.93 13.86
N SER A 244 5.90 -1.32 14.40
CA SER A 244 4.88 -2.12 13.68
C SER A 244 4.29 -1.39 12.47
N VAL A 245 4.00 -0.09 12.59
CA VAL A 245 3.43 0.76 11.53
C VAL A 245 4.44 0.94 10.40
N LEU A 246 5.71 1.24 10.73
CA LEU A 246 6.79 1.36 9.74
C LEU A 246 7.09 0.02 9.04
N ARG A 247 7.02 -1.12 9.75
CA ARG A 247 7.10 -2.45 9.13
C ARG A 247 5.93 -2.71 8.18
N GLN A 248 4.72 -2.27 8.52
CA GLN A 248 3.54 -2.41 7.66
C GLN A 248 3.67 -1.59 6.37
N ALA A 249 4.26 -0.38 6.44
CA ALA A 249 4.67 0.44 5.30
C ALA A 249 5.90 -0.08 4.50
N GLN A 250 6.41 -1.27 4.83
CA GLN A 250 7.58 -1.91 4.20
C GLN A 250 8.88 -1.06 4.24
N VAL A 251 9.14 -0.36 5.36
CA VAL A 251 10.31 0.54 5.49
C VAL A 251 11.65 -0.11 5.11
N GLN A 252 11.81 -1.42 5.30
CA GLN A 252 13.02 -2.18 4.96
C GLN A 252 13.25 -2.37 3.45
N HIS A 253 12.32 -1.90 2.59
CA HIS A 253 12.42 -1.95 1.13
C HIS A 253 12.24 -0.57 0.46
N ALA A 254 12.13 0.50 1.26
CA ALA A 254 12.02 1.87 0.78
C ALA A 254 13.37 2.40 0.25
N ARG A 255 13.32 3.29 -0.75
CA ARG A 255 14.44 4.12 -1.20
C ARG A 255 14.79 5.18 -0.15
N ALA A 256 13.75 5.83 0.38
CA ALA A 256 13.88 6.93 1.31
C ALA A 256 12.68 7.00 2.26
N VAL A 257 12.88 7.65 3.41
CA VAL A 257 11.83 8.05 4.34
C VAL A 257 11.93 9.56 4.57
N VAL A 258 10.84 10.27 4.28
CA VAL A 258 10.66 11.69 4.60
C VAL A 258 9.86 11.76 5.91
N ILE A 259 10.44 12.38 6.93
CA ILE A 259 9.82 12.54 8.25
C ILE A 259 9.31 13.98 8.35
N ALA A 260 8.00 14.13 8.18
CA ALA A 260 7.27 15.40 8.09
C ALA A 260 6.20 15.54 9.20
N THR A 261 6.43 14.89 10.34
CA THR A 261 5.52 14.83 11.51
C THR A 261 5.17 16.21 12.04
N HIS A 262 4.07 16.29 12.82
CA HIS A 262 3.60 17.57 13.38
C HIS A 262 4.64 18.23 14.30
N SER A 263 5.26 17.44 15.18
CA SER A 263 6.23 17.88 16.19
C SER A 263 7.59 17.18 16.05
N ASP A 264 8.62 17.80 16.66
CA ASP A 264 10.03 17.41 16.52
C ASP A 264 10.42 16.22 17.41
N ASP A 265 9.78 16.05 18.57
CA ASP A 265 9.92 14.86 19.43
C ASP A 265 9.49 13.59 18.67
N SER A 266 8.36 13.67 17.98
CA SER A 266 7.84 12.62 17.12
C SER A 266 8.72 12.43 15.88
N ALA A 267 9.38 13.49 15.38
CA ALA A 267 10.35 13.38 14.29
C ALA A 267 11.62 12.63 14.76
N VAL A 268 12.15 12.95 15.95
CA VAL A 268 13.31 12.28 16.56
C VAL A 268 13.02 10.81 16.83
N LEU A 269 11.90 10.50 17.50
CA LEU A 269 11.49 9.12 17.77
C LEU A 269 11.26 8.33 16.47
N THR A 270 10.59 8.92 15.47
CA THR A 270 10.43 8.29 14.14
C THR A 270 11.79 8.06 13.47
N THR A 271 12.72 9.02 13.56
CA THR A 271 14.07 8.90 12.98
C THR A 271 14.84 7.73 13.59
N LEU A 272 14.84 7.63 14.93
CA LEU A 272 15.43 6.50 15.66
C LEU A 272 14.78 5.17 15.28
N THR A 273 13.45 5.09 15.24
CA THR A 273 12.74 3.85 14.89
C THR A 273 13.00 3.43 13.44
N VAL A 274 13.01 4.36 12.48
CA VAL A 274 13.41 4.07 11.08
C VAL A 274 14.85 3.56 11.05
N ARG A 275 15.81 4.26 11.67
CA ARG A 275 17.22 3.87 11.69
C ARG A 275 17.43 2.48 12.31
N GLN A 276 16.73 2.15 13.39
CA GLN A 276 16.76 0.83 14.03
C GLN A 276 16.18 -0.28 13.12
N LEU A 277 15.11 0.04 12.37
CA LEU A 277 14.51 -0.89 11.40
C LEU A 277 15.33 -1.03 10.11
N THR A 278 16.11 -0.03 9.74
CA THR A 278 16.93 0.01 8.52
C THR A 278 18.38 0.42 8.78
N PRO A 279 19.19 -0.40 9.49
CA PRO A 279 20.60 -0.11 9.69
C PRO A 279 21.37 0.04 8.36
N SER A 280 20.99 -0.77 7.37
CA SER A 280 21.62 -0.96 6.06
C SER A 280 21.32 0.11 5.00
N GLY A 281 20.96 1.34 5.39
CA GLY A 281 21.17 2.52 4.52
C GLY A 281 19.97 3.09 3.75
N VAL A 282 18.72 2.92 4.20
CA VAL A 282 17.59 3.69 3.65
C VAL A 282 17.79 5.18 3.93
N ARG A 283 17.63 6.06 2.92
CA ARG A 283 17.90 7.50 3.07
C ARG A 283 16.79 8.17 3.89
N ILE A 284 17.12 8.58 5.12
CA ILE A 284 16.23 9.33 6.02
C ILE A 284 16.45 10.83 5.83
N ILE A 285 15.38 11.55 5.50
CA ILE A 285 15.30 13.02 5.44
C ILE A 285 14.27 13.46 6.49
N ALA A 286 14.65 14.35 7.42
CA ALA A 286 13.74 14.85 8.45
C ALA A 286 13.50 16.36 8.33
N ALA A 287 12.25 16.78 8.54
CA ALA A 287 11.91 18.18 8.71
C ALA A 287 11.84 18.53 10.21
N ALA A 288 12.63 19.51 10.64
CA ALA A 288 12.59 20.07 11.98
C ALA A 288 11.80 21.38 11.99
N ARG A 289 11.01 21.62 13.05
CA ARG A 289 10.40 22.92 13.31
C ARG A 289 11.43 23.86 13.95
N GLU A 290 12.17 23.42 14.96
CA GLU A 290 13.18 24.25 15.64
C GLU A 290 14.62 23.90 15.24
N ILE A 291 15.49 24.91 15.21
CA ILE A 291 16.89 24.75 14.82
C ILE A 291 17.71 23.93 15.84
N GLU A 292 17.38 24.05 17.12
CA GLU A 292 17.97 23.30 18.25
C GLU A 292 17.75 21.78 18.16
N ASN A 293 16.69 21.33 17.47
CA ASN A 293 16.38 19.91 17.28
C ASN A 293 17.13 19.28 16.09
N ALA A 294 17.73 20.09 15.22
CA ALA A 294 18.43 19.59 14.03
C ALA A 294 19.67 18.71 14.34
N PRO A 295 20.50 19.02 15.35
CA PRO A 295 21.56 18.12 15.82
C PRO A 295 21.00 16.78 16.33
N LEU A 296 19.91 16.79 17.10
CA LEU A 296 19.29 15.57 17.66
C LEU A 296 18.77 14.65 16.55
N LEU A 297 18.16 15.22 15.50
CA LEU A 297 17.72 14.47 14.32
C LEU A 297 18.91 13.86 13.55
N LYS A 298 20.02 14.60 13.37
CA LYS A 298 21.24 14.05 12.76
C LYS A 298 21.84 12.92 13.60
N GLN A 299 21.98 13.10 14.91
CA GLN A 299 22.46 12.07 15.85
C GLN A 299 21.56 10.83 15.87
N SER A 300 20.24 11.01 15.70
CA SER A 300 19.26 9.93 15.56
C SER A 300 19.39 9.15 14.23
N GLY A 301 20.22 9.64 13.29
CA GLY A 301 20.52 8.99 12.02
C GLY A 301 19.81 9.59 10.81
N ALA A 302 19.23 10.79 10.89
CA ALA A 302 18.80 11.53 9.70
C ALA A 302 20.02 11.94 8.86
N HIS A 303 19.99 11.66 7.56
CA HIS A 303 21.10 11.99 6.65
C HIS A 303 21.02 13.46 6.22
N GLN A 304 19.79 13.95 6.03
CA GLN A 304 19.48 15.35 5.78
C GLN A 304 18.45 15.82 6.81
N VAL A 305 18.63 17.04 7.31
CA VAL A 305 17.63 17.74 8.13
C VAL A 305 17.31 19.07 7.46
N VAL A 306 16.02 19.42 7.38
CA VAL A 306 15.52 20.68 6.83
C VAL A 306 14.79 21.43 7.95
N VAL A 307 15.31 22.58 8.37
CA VAL A 307 14.71 23.38 9.45
C VAL A 307 13.74 24.39 8.85
N SER A 308 12.44 24.14 8.97
CA SER A 308 11.42 24.90 8.26
C SER A 308 11.29 26.35 8.76
N SER A 309 11.34 26.56 10.09
CA SER A 309 11.27 27.92 10.68
C SER A 309 12.44 28.80 10.22
N ALA A 310 13.66 28.26 10.26
CA ALA A 310 14.87 29.00 9.92
C ALA A 310 14.91 29.38 8.43
N THR A 311 14.38 28.54 7.53
CA THR A 311 14.26 28.90 6.11
C THR A 311 13.18 29.97 5.89
N ALA A 312 11.97 29.78 6.43
CA ALA A 312 10.91 30.78 6.32
C ALA A 312 11.30 32.13 6.94
N GLY A 313 11.95 32.14 8.10
CA GLY A 313 12.45 33.34 8.77
C GLY A 313 13.52 34.09 7.98
N ARG A 314 14.40 33.38 7.24
CA ARG A 314 15.34 34.02 6.31
C ARG A 314 14.63 34.65 5.11
N LEU A 315 13.63 33.98 4.53
CA LEU A 315 12.83 34.54 3.44
C LEU A 315 12.03 35.77 3.89
N LEU A 316 11.39 35.73 5.07
CA LEU A 316 10.73 36.90 5.67
C LEU A 316 11.70 38.06 5.90
N GLY A 317 12.93 37.79 6.35
CA GLY A 317 13.98 38.80 6.47
C GLY A 317 14.35 39.42 5.12
N LEU A 318 14.62 38.58 4.11
CA LEU A 318 14.94 39.02 2.74
C LEU A 318 13.80 39.84 2.12
N ALA A 319 12.53 39.47 2.35
CA ALA A 319 11.36 40.19 1.87
C ALA A 319 11.28 41.65 2.35
N THR A 320 11.91 42.00 3.48
CA THR A 320 11.94 43.40 3.95
C THR A 320 12.85 44.32 3.14
N ALA A 321 13.83 43.77 2.43
CA ALA A 321 14.80 44.51 1.63
C ALA A 321 14.64 44.28 0.12
N THR A 322 14.37 43.03 -0.29
CA THR A 322 14.34 42.61 -1.70
C THR A 322 13.25 41.56 -1.95
N PRO A 323 11.95 41.92 -1.95
CA PRO A 323 10.86 40.98 -2.23
C PRO A 323 11.07 40.11 -3.49
N PRO A 324 11.51 40.65 -4.65
CA PRO A 324 11.66 39.85 -5.88
C PRO A 324 12.71 38.73 -5.81
N VAL A 325 13.59 38.73 -4.79
CA VAL A 325 14.53 37.61 -4.55
C VAL A 325 13.83 36.45 -3.83
N VAL A 326 12.76 36.72 -3.06
CA VAL A 326 11.93 35.66 -2.46
C VAL A 326 11.13 34.95 -3.55
N ASP A 327 10.48 35.71 -4.44
CA ASP A 327 9.75 35.16 -5.60
C ASP A 327 10.63 34.19 -6.41
N VAL A 328 11.86 34.60 -6.76
CA VAL A 328 12.83 33.76 -7.47
C VAL A 328 13.27 32.52 -6.68
N ILE A 329 13.31 32.57 -5.34
CA ILE A 329 13.63 31.41 -4.51
C ILE A 329 12.42 30.47 -4.39
N GLU A 330 11.19 30.98 -4.38
CA GLU A 330 9.98 30.14 -4.36
C GLU A 330 9.76 29.45 -5.71
N ASP A 331 10.01 30.13 -6.84
CA ASP A 331 10.13 29.52 -8.19
C ASP A 331 11.11 28.33 -8.16
N LEU A 332 12.36 28.57 -7.74
CA LEU A 332 13.44 27.57 -7.70
C LEU A 332 13.18 26.38 -6.76
N LEU A 333 12.17 26.47 -5.90
CA LEU A 333 11.72 25.42 -4.98
C LEU A 333 10.41 24.75 -5.42
N THR A 334 9.77 25.22 -6.50
CA THR A 334 8.43 24.79 -6.94
C THR A 334 8.51 24.24 -8.38
N PRO A 335 8.68 22.92 -8.55
CA PRO A 335 8.92 22.32 -9.87
C PRO A 335 7.79 22.59 -10.88
N GLY A 336 8.16 23.10 -12.06
CA GLY A 336 7.25 23.30 -13.19
C GLY A 336 6.46 24.61 -13.21
N GLU A 337 6.59 25.50 -12.21
CA GLU A 337 5.97 26.84 -12.26
C GLU A 337 6.90 27.91 -12.86
N GLY A 338 8.23 27.73 -12.75
CA GLY A 338 9.22 28.69 -13.25
C GLY A 338 10.59 28.09 -13.53
N MET A 339 11.62 28.59 -12.85
CA MET A 339 12.97 28.03 -12.88
C MET A 339 13.10 26.84 -11.94
N ALA A 340 13.95 25.86 -12.25
CA ALA A 340 14.25 24.72 -11.38
C ALA A 340 15.75 24.51 -11.18
N ILE A 341 16.14 24.01 -10.00
CA ILE A 341 17.52 23.60 -9.72
C ILE A 341 17.71 22.16 -10.21
N ALA A 342 18.50 21.97 -11.26
CA ALA A 342 18.78 20.68 -11.86
C ALA A 342 20.24 20.25 -11.65
N VAL A 343 20.50 18.94 -11.69
CA VAL A 343 21.84 18.36 -11.51
C VAL A 343 22.13 17.39 -12.67
N ARG A 344 23.24 17.60 -13.38
CA ARG A 344 23.67 16.76 -14.51
C ARG A 344 25.15 16.45 -14.45
N SER A 345 25.63 15.44 -15.18
CA SER A 345 27.07 15.21 -15.35
C SER A 345 27.71 16.25 -16.27
N ALA A 346 28.97 16.58 -16.02
CA ALA A 346 29.82 17.29 -16.98
C ALA A 346 30.06 16.43 -18.24
N ARG A 347 29.96 17.05 -19.41
CA ARG A 347 30.16 16.40 -20.72
C ARG A 347 31.63 16.41 -21.09
N ARG A 348 32.05 15.49 -21.96
CA ARG A 348 33.45 15.41 -22.46
C ARG A 348 33.91 16.70 -23.16
N GLU A 349 33.00 17.45 -23.76
CA GLU A 349 33.24 18.75 -24.42
C GLU A 349 33.37 19.94 -23.44
N GLU A 350 33.07 19.73 -22.16
CA GLU A 350 33.09 20.75 -21.09
C GLU A 350 34.31 20.59 -20.17
N LEU A 351 34.97 19.43 -20.19
CA LEU A 351 36.11 19.14 -19.32
C LEU A 351 37.27 20.12 -19.56
N GLY A 352 37.88 20.60 -18.48
CA GLY A 352 38.94 21.60 -18.52
C GLY A 352 38.49 23.05 -18.74
N LYS A 353 37.23 23.30 -19.14
CA LYS A 353 36.65 24.66 -19.19
C LYS A 353 36.21 25.13 -17.81
N SER A 354 36.01 26.43 -17.65
CA SER A 354 35.38 26.96 -16.43
C SER A 354 33.87 26.69 -16.42
N PRO A 355 33.25 26.37 -15.26
CA PRO A 355 31.79 26.31 -15.13
C PRO A 355 31.09 27.63 -15.50
N ARG A 356 31.82 28.75 -15.52
CA ARG A 356 31.34 30.09 -15.92
C ARG A 356 31.25 30.28 -17.45
N GLU A 357 31.80 29.36 -18.23
CA GLU A 357 31.76 29.36 -19.71
C GLU A 357 30.63 28.45 -20.26
N LEU A 358 29.79 27.90 -19.39
CA LEU A 358 28.67 27.05 -19.77
C LEU A 358 27.49 27.89 -20.30
N ASN A 359 26.71 27.32 -21.22
CA ASN A 359 25.49 27.95 -21.77
C ASN A 359 24.32 28.01 -20.76
N GLU A 360 24.49 27.45 -19.57
CA GLU A 360 23.48 27.33 -18.50
C GLU A 360 23.99 28.04 -17.24
N VAL A 361 23.10 28.51 -16.37
CA VAL A 361 23.48 29.20 -15.14
C VAL A 361 23.93 28.17 -14.10
N ALA A 362 25.21 27.80 -14.14
CA ALA A 362 25.84 26.98 -13.11
C ALA A 362 25.87 27.71 -11.76
N VAL A 363 25.50 27.00 -10.69
CA VAL A 363 25.42 27.52 -9.31
C VAL A 363 26.55 26.94 -8.45
N ALA A 364 26.84 25.65 -8.61
CA ALA A 364 27.87 24.93 -7.87
C ALA A 364 28.29 23.64 -8.60
N LEU A 365 29.43 23.07 -8.20
CA LEU A 365 29.84 21.72 -8.60
C LEU A 365 29.67 20.74 -7.44
N LEU A 366 29.43 19.47 -7.76
CA LEU A 366 29.48 18.36 -6.82
C LEU A 366 30.55 17.36 -7.30
N ARG A 367 31.76 17.45 -6.74
CA ARG A 367 32.91 16.58 -7.04
C ARG A 367 33.07 15.57 -5.92
N ARG A 368 33.04 14.27 -6.24
CA ARG A 368 33.19 13.15 -5.27
C ARG A 368 32.25 13.25 -4.04
N ASN A 369 31.02 13.75 -4.24
CA ASN A 369 30.02 14.04 -3.19
C ASN A 369 30.38 15.20 -2.22
N HIS A 370 31.36 16.03 -2.56
CA HIS A 370 31.60 17.33 -1.92
C HIS A 370 31.03 18.44 -2.81
N LEU A 371 30.31 19.38 -2.19
CA LEU A 371 29.77 20.57 -2.85
C LEU A 371 30.85 21.66 -2.87
N LEU A 372 31.24 22.11 -4.06
CA LEU A 372 32.24 23.17 -4.28
C LEU A 372 31.54 24.41 -4.86
N GLN A 373 31.77 25.57 -4.27
CA GLN A 373 31.29 26.86 -4.77
C GLN A 373 32.14 27.32 -5.96
N LEU A 374 31.54 28.02 -6.92
CA LEU A 374 32.25 28.53 -8.13
C LEU A 374 33.26 29.65 -7.85
N THR A 375 33.53 29.96 -6.58
CA THR A 375 34.58 30.85 -6.05
C THR A 375 35.82 30.07 -5.58
N GLU A 376 35.70 28.77 -5.31
CA GLU A 376 36.78 27.93 -4.81
C GLU A 376 37.78 27.58 -5.93
N PRO A 377 39.10 27.48 -5.64
CA PRO A 377 40.10 27.14 -6.66
C PRO A 377 39.84 25.80 -7.35
N GLU A 378 39.38 24.81 -6.59
CA GLU A 378 39.08 23.46 -7.11
C GLU A 378 37.91 23.45 -8.11
N ALA A 379 37.00 24.42 -8.02
CA ALA A 379 35.85 24.55 -8.92
C ALA A 379 36.13 25.41 -10.18
N GLN A 380 37.35 25.89 -10.38
CA GLN A 380 37.66 26.76 -11.53
C GLN A 380 37.66 26.01 -12.87
N THR A 381 37.86 24.69 -12.87
CA THR A 381 37.84 23.82 -14.05
C THR A 381 37.03 22.56 -13.81
N LEU A 382 36.34 22.06 -14.86
CA LEU A 382 35.52 20.85 -14.81
C LEU A 382 36.35 19.57 -14.96
N GLU A 383 36.19 18.63 -14.03
CA GLU A 383 36.83 17.30 -14.01
C GLU A 383 35.87 16.19 -14.51
N SER A 384 36.44 15.08 -14.97
CA SER A 384 35.69 13.90 -15.39
C SER A 384 35.00 13.23 -14.19
N GLY A 385 33.67 13.31 -14.16
CA GLY A 385 32.84 12.79 -13.07
C GLY A 385 32.25 13.87 -12.16
N ASP A 386 32.49 15.14 -12.45
CA ASP A 386 31.77 16.25 -11.81
C ASP A 386 30.28 16.21 -12.18
N MET A 387 29.45 16.53 -11.19
CA MET A 387 28.04 16.84 -11.39
C MET A 387 27.85 18.35 -11.25
N ILE A 388 27.27 19.00 -12.26
CA ILE A 388 27.01 20.43 -12.33
C ILE A 388 25.60 20.70 -11.79
N ILE A 389 25.51 21.53 -10.75
CA ILE A 389 24.24 22.07 -10.25
C ILE A 389 23.98 23.36 -11.01
N HIS A 390 22.89 23.43 -11.76
CA HIS A 390 22.54 24.54 -12.63
C HIS A 390 21.07 24.93 -12.47
N VAL A 391 20.74 26.17 -12.80
CA VAL A 391 19.35 26.59 -13.01
C VAL A 391 18.93 26.21 -14.43
N ARG A 392 17.79 25.54 -14.54
CA ARG A 392 17.08 25.23 -15.78
C ARG A 392 15.77 26.02 -15.80
N ASP A 393 15.29 26.34 -17.00
CA ASP A 393 13.93 26.85 -17.19
C ASP A 393 12.98 25.66 -17.37
N ASP A 394 12.03 25.48 -16.46
CA ASP A 394 11.07 24.37 -16.47
C ASP A 394 9.70 24.79 -17.02
N ARG A 395 9.57 26.05 -17.48
CA ARG A 395 8.36 26.53 -18.14
C ARG A 395 8.14 25.74 -19.43
N PRO A 396 6.94 25.15 -19.65
CA PRO A 396 6.71 24.28 -20.79
C PRO A 396 6.86 25.06 -22.10
N THR A 397 7.62 24.49 -23.04
CA THR A 397 7.78 25.12 -24.35
C THR A 397 6.41 25.20 -25.06
N ILE A 398 6.19 26.24 -25.87
CA ILE A 398 4.88 26.51 -26.50
C ILE A 398 4.36 25.28 -27.29
N GLU A 399 5.27 24.49 -27.87
CA GLU A 399 4.96 23.24 -28.59
C GLU A 399 4.44 22.12 -27.67
N GLU A 400 5.02 21.93 -26.48
CA GLU A 400 4.52 20.95 -25.50
C GLU A 400 3.14 21.37 -24.96
N THR A 401 2.93 22.67 -24.77
CA THR A 401 1.63 23.23 -24.36
C THR A 401 0.55 23.00 -25.42
N ALA A 402 0.91 22.94 -26.70
CA ALA A 402 -0.01 22.60 -27.79
C ALA A 402 -0.37 21.10 -27.79
N LEU A 403 0.60 20.21 -27.55
CA LEU A 403 0.40 18.75 -27.51
C LEU A 403 -0.32 18.27 -26.24
N SER A 404 -0.15 18.97 -25.11
CA SER A 404 -0.66 18.58 -23.79
C SER A 404 -2.15 18.90 -23.56
N ARG A 405 -2.83 19.60 -24.48
CA ARG A 405 -4.25 19.99 -24.32
C ARG A 405 -5.23 18.87 -24.72
N PRO A 406 -5.88 18.16 -23.78
CA PRO A 406 -7.03 17.32 -24.12
C PRO A 406 -8.18 18.22 -24.65
N ASN A 407 -8.88 17.73 -25.67
CA ASN A 407 -9.89 18.47 -26.42
C ASN A 407 -11.14 18.82 -25.58
N ARG A 408 -11.03 19.87 -24.75
CA ARG A 408 -12.16 20.50 -24.07
C ARG A 408 -12.99 21.31 -25.08
N ARG A 409 -13.98 20.65 -25.67
CA ARG A 409 -15.17 21.35 -26.18
C ARG A 409 -15.78 22.15 -25.03
N TYR A 410 -15.73 23.47 -25.13
CA TYR A 410 -16.53 24.34 -24.27
C TYR A 410 -18.00 24.13 -24.63
N VAL A 411 -18.82 23.79 -23.63
CA VAL A 411 -20.28 23.86 -23.73
C VAL A 411 -20.68 25.24 -23.27
N THR A 412 -21.21 26.05 -24.18
CA THR A 412 -21.73 27.38 -23.87
C THR A 412 -23.14 27.26 -23.29
N LEU A 413 -23.33 27.80 -22.08
CA LEU A 413 -24.59 28.25 -21.50
C LEU A 413 -24.29 29.53 -20.69
#